data_AF-A0A924D3P5-F1
#
_entry.id   AF-A0A924D3P5-F1
#
_cell.length_a   1.000
_cell.length_b   1.000
_cell.length_c   1.000
_cell.angle_alpha   90.00
_cell.angle_beta   90.00
_cell.angle_gamma   90.00
#
_symmetry.space_group_name_H-M   'P 1'
#
loop_
_entity.id
_entity.type
_entity.pdbx_description
1 polymer ?
#
loop_
_entity_poly.entity_id
_entity_poly.type
_entity_poly.pdbx_seq_one_letter_code
_entity_poly.pdbx_strand_id
1 'polypeptide(L)'
;MKKKYYLPLLILTSCNLIDNHPKCNDEEVKKLALEIFKEKVEKDIKEGFINDKLNTDDLYQYAQSNGRDYDEVIAAEKGKLKNDAEIYAIKVFNEVKLENILTTKIGKDIKKCECEAQIKSNYLKEIKAYYTAQYNEEGQTYVEFLYEIKEK
;
A
#
# COMPACT_ATOMS: atom_id res chain seq x y z
N MET A 1 27.86 67.78 -11.21
CA MET A 1 26.89 66.85 -10.58
C MET A 1 26.92 65.53 -11.33
N LYS A 2 27.49 64.46 -10.77
CA LYS A 2 27.54 63.13 -11.41
C LYS A 2 26.38 62.30 -10.88
N LYS A 3 25.36 62.03 -11.70
CA LYS A 3 24.24 61.15 -11.33
C LYS A 3 24.76 59.71 -11.25
N LYS A 4 24.74 59.14 -10.03
CA LYS A 4 24.92 57.72 -9.79
C LYS A 4 23.63 57.02 -10.21
N TYR A 5 23.69 56.17 -11.22
CA TYR A 5 22.60 55.25 -11.52
C TYR A 5 22.82 53.99 -10.72
N TYR A 6 22.06 53.83 -9.64
CA TYR A 6 21.92 52.55 -8.96
C TYR A 6 21.05 51.65 -9.84
N LEU A 7 21.67 50.66 -10.46
CA LEU A 7 20.95 49.56 -11.09
C LEU A 7 20.38 48.70 -9.94
N PRO A 8 19.06 48.61 -9.74
CA PRO A 8 18.54 47.67 -8.77
C PRO A 8 18.85 46.28 -9.33
N LEU A 9 19.71 45.55 -8.62
CA LEU A 9 19.95 44.14 -8.87
C LEU A 9 18.63 43.44 -8.54
N LEU A 10 17.78 43.27 -9.56
CA LEU A 10 16.64 42.37 -9.53
C LEU A 10 17.22 40.99 -9.26
N ILE A 11 17.19 40.58 -8.00
CA ILE A 11 17.30 39.18 -7.61
C ILE A 11 16.06 38.53 -8.22
N LEU A 12 16.21 38.09 -9.48
CA LEU A 12 15.32 37.12 -10.08
C LEU A 12 15.43 35.89 -9.20
N THR A 13 14.52 35.77 -8.23
CA THR A 13 14.22 34.52 -7.55
C THR A 13 13.87 33.54 -8.66
N SER A 14 14.87 32.78 -9.07
CA SER A 14 14.72 31.64 -9.93
C SER A 14 13.84 30.63 -9.18
N CYS A 15 12.52 30.77 -9.32
CA CYS A 15 11.62 29.62 -9.37
C CYS A 15 11.97 28.80 -10.63
N ASN A 16 13.22 28.33 -10.72
CA ASN A 16 13.68 27.46 -11.79
C ASN A 16 13.34 26.02 -11.37
N LEU A 17 12.12 25.61 -11.73
CA LEU A 17 11.86 24.40 -12.50
C LEU A 17 12.75 23.18 -12.19
N ILE A 18 12.68 22.70 -10.96
CA ILE A 18 12.75 21.26 -10.68
C ILE A 18 11.29 20.87 -10.45
N ASP A 19 10.83 19.78 -11.08
CA ASP A 19 9.47 19.25 -10.92
C ASP A 19 9.09 19.24 -9.44
N ASN A 20 8.31 20.23 -9.01
CA ASN A 20 8.09 20.52 -7.59
C ASN A 20 6.98 19.64 -6.98
N HIS A 21 6.86 18.42 -7.49
CA HIS A 21 5.85 17.43 -7.15
C HIS A 21 6.51 16.05 -7.13
N PRO A 22 6.10 15.15 -6.23
CA PRO A 22 6.62 13.79 -6.20
C PRO A 22 6.18 13.04 -7.47
N LYS A 23 7.02 12.15 -7.96
CA LYS A 23 6.75 11.31 -9.13
C LYS A 23 6.27 9.94 -8.68
N CYS A 24 5.38 9.33 -9.47
CA CYS A 24 4.82 8.01 -9.18
C CYS A 24 5.89 6.91 -8.96
N ASN A 25 7.05 7.03 -9.62
CA ASN A 25 8.16 6.08 -9.53
C ASN A 25 9.27 6.51 -8.56
N ASP A 26 9.09 7.59 -7.79
CA ASP A 26 10.05 7.94 -6.75
C ASP A 26 10.09 6.83 -5.69
N GLU A 27 11.28 6.49 -5.21
CA GLU A 27 11.46 5.37 -4.26
C GLU A 27 10.66 5.56 -2.98
N GLU A 28 10.60 6.79 -2.45
CA GLU A 28 9.82 7.12 -1.27
C GLU A 28 8.31 6.93 -1.52
N VAL A 29 7.81 7.36 -2.67
CA VAL A 29 6.40 7.17 -3.06
C VAL A 29 6.05 5.69 -3.16
N LYS A 30 6.89 4.89 -3.82
CA LYS A 30 6.69 3.44 -3.94
C LYS A 30 6.71 2.75 -2.58
N LYS A 31 7.65 3.13 -1.72
CA LYS A 31 7.77 2.60 -0.37
C LYS A 31 6.51 2.88 0.44
N LEU A 32 6.07 4.14 0.50
CA LEU A 32 4.86 4.54 1.24
C LEU A 32 3.60 3.87 0.67
N ALA A 33 3.46 3.82 -0.65
CA ALA A 33 2.34 3.13 -1.29
C ALA A 33 2.28 1.65 -0.90
N LEU A 34 3.43 0.96 -0.88
CA LEU A 34 3.52 -0.44 -0.46
C LEU A 34 3.28 -0.63 1.03
N GLU A 35 3.76 0.27 1.89
CA GLU A 35 3.51 0.23 3.33
C GLU A 35 2.01 0.36 3.62
N ILE A 36 1.34 1.36 3.02
CA ILE A 36 -0.10 1.55 3.15
C ILE A 36 -0.86 0.34 2.62
N PHE A 37 -0.44 -0.22 1.47
CA PHE A 37 -1.05 -1.43 0.95
C PHE A 37 -0.97 -2.58 1.95
N LYS A 38 0.24 -2.88 2.46
CA LYS A 38 0.49 -3.97 3.41
C LYS A 38 -0.37 -3.83 4.66
N GLU A 39 -0.43 -2.63 5.23
CA GLU A 39 -1.26 -2.33 6.40
C GLU A 39 -2.75 -2.62 6.13
N LYS A 40 -3.26 -2.20 4.96
CA LYS A 40 -4.66 -2.41 4.60
C LYS A 40 -5.05 -3.88 4.41
N VAL A 41 -4.15 -4.70 3.86
CA VAL A 41 -4.47 -6.10 3.50
C VAL A 41 -3.96 -7.15 4.50
N GLU A 42 -3.20 -6.75 5.52
CA GLU A 42 -2.57 -7.69 6.46
C GLU A 42 -3.59 -8.60 7.15
N LYS A 43 -4.68 -8.00 7.64
CA LYS A 43 -5.74 -8.74 8.31
C LYS A 43 -6.39 -9.74 7.34
N ASP A 44 -6.75 -9.29 6.15
CA ASP A 44 -7.42 -10.13 5.13
C ASP A 44 -6.53 -11.29 4.67
N ILE A 45 -5.22 -11.06 4.51
CA ILE A 45 -4.26 -12.11 4.16
C ILE A 45 -4.17 -13.17 5.27
N LYS A 46 -4.09 -12.73 6.53
CA LYS A 46 -4.00 -13.65 7.69
C LYS A 46 -5.30 -14.43 7.85
N GLU A 47 -6.44 -13.76 7.78
CA GLU A 47 -7.76 -14.40 7.90
C GLU A 47 -8.05 -15.34 6.74
N GLY A 48 -7.71 -14.95 5.51
CA GLY A 48 -7.80 -15.80 4.33
C GLY A 48 -6.99 -17.09 4.48
N PHE A 49 -5.72 -16.98 4.91
CA PHE A 49 -4.88 -18.16 5.17
C PHE A 49 -5.49 -19.10 6.21
N ILE A 50 -5.97 -18.56 7.33
CA ILE A 50 -6.59 -19.36 8.39
C ILE A 50 -7.83 -20.07 7.84
N ASN A 51 -8.71 -19.35 7.16
CA ASN A 51 -9.95 -19.91 6.62
C ASN A 51 -9.68 -21.00 5.56
N ASP A 52 -8.68 -20.81 4.70
CA ASP A 52 -8.26 -21.80 3.69
C ASP A 52 -7.70 -23.10 4.32
N LYS A 53 -7.22 -23.04 5.57
CA LYS A 53 -6.63 -24.17 6.29
C LYS A 53 -7.60 -24.87 7.24
N LEU A 54 -8.72 -24.23 7.58
CA LEU A 54 -9.72 -24.85 8.44
C LEU A 54 -10.55 -25.86 7.65
N ASN A 55 -10.64 -27.08 8.16
CA ASN A 55 -11.68 -28.02 7.74
C ASN A 55 -12.88 -27.90 8.67
N THR A 56 -13.82 -27.02 8.32
CA THR A 56 -14.97 -26.70 9.18
C THR A 56 -15.88 -27.91 9.44
N ASP A 57 -16.00 -28.81 8.47
CA ASP A 57 -16.83 -30.01 8.56
C ASP A 57 -16.25 -31.01 9.57
N ASP A 58 -14.95 -31.28 9.49
CA ASP A 58 -14.26 -32.17 10.44
C ASP A 58 -14.32 -31.62 11.86
N LEU A 59 -14.12 -30.30 12.03
CA LEU A 59 -14.19 -29.64 13.33
C LEU A 59 -15.60 -29.71 13.91
N TYR A 60 -16.63 -29.61 13.07
CA TYR A 60 -18.02 -29.72 13.48
C TYR A 60 -18.35 -31.13 13.97
N GLN A 61 -17.94 -32.15 13.20
CA GLN A 61 -18.10 -33.56 13.59
C GLN A 61 -17.34 -33.88 14.89
N TYR A 62 -16.13 -33.35 15.04
CA TYR A 62 -15.34 -33.49 16.27
C TYR A 62 -16.07 -32.88 17.48
N ALA A 63 -16.59 -31.65 17.34
CA ALA A 63 -17.32 -30.97 18.41
C ALA A 63 -18.53 -31.79 18.86
N GLN A 64 -19.37 -32.24 17.92
CA GLN A 64 -20.54 -33.07 18.21
C GLN A 64 -20.17 -34.39 18.91
N SER A 65 -19.19 -35.11 18.36
CA SER A 65 -18.81 -36.44 18.87
C SER A 65 -18.21 -36.39 20.28
N ASN A 66 -17.69 -35.23 20.70
CA ASN A 66 -17.06 -35.02 22.00
C ASN A 66 -17.90 -34.16 22.94
N GLY A 67 -19.13 -33.78 22.56
CA GLY A 67 -20.00 -32.92 23.37
C GLY A 67 -19.41 -31.55 23.68
N ARG A 68 -18.62 -30.99 22.74
CA ARG A 68 -17.97 -29.67 22.87
C ARG A 68 -18.73 -28.61 22.09
N ASP A 69 -18.59 -27.37 22.52
CA ASP A 69 -19.06 -26.21 21.77
C ASP A 69 -18.21 -26.01 20.50
N TYR A 70 -18.89 -25.80 19.36
CA TYR A 70 -18.22 -25.67 18.07
C TYR A 70 -17.42 -24.36 17.97
N ASP A 71 -17.94 -23.26 18.52
CA ASP A 71 -17.28 -21.96 18.47
C ASP A 71 -16.00 -21.96 19.33
N GLU A 72 -15.99 -22.71 20.43
CA GLU A 72 -14.76 -22.96 21.21
C GLU A 72 -13.73 -23.79 20.43
N VAL A 73 -14.18 -24.86 19.75
CA VAL A 73 -13.30 -25.72 18.93
C VAL A 73 -12.69 -24.94 17.78
N ILE A 74 -13.48 -24.17 17.04
CA ILE A 74 -12.99 -23.38 15.91
C ILE A 74 -12.06 -22.25 16.39
N ALA A 75 -12.35 -21.60 17.52
CA ALA A 75 -11.48 -20.57 18.07
C ALA A 75 -10.12 -21.14 18.50
N ALA A 76 -10.12 -22.34 19.10
CA ALA A 76 -8.88 -23.04 19.45
C ALA A 76 -8.06 -23.39 18.20
N GLU A 77 -8.70 -23.90 17.14
CA GLU A 77 -8.01 -24.26 15.90
C GLU A 77 -7.47 -23.02 15.17
N LYS A 78 -8.25 -21.94 15.08
CA LYS A 78 -7.77 -20.64 14.61
C LYS A 78 -6.57 -20.16 15.41
N GLY A 79 -6.58 -20.37 16.73
CA GLY A 79 -5.47 -20.05 17.63
C GLY A 79 -4.16 -20.75 17.25
N LYS A 80 -4.22 -22.03 16.86
CA LYS A 80 -3.05 -22.80 16.42
C LYS A 80 -2.44 -22.28 15.12
N LEU A 81 -3.28 -21.75 14.22
CA LEU A 81 -2.88 -21.25 12.91
C LEU A 81 -2.35 -19.81 12.92
N LYS A 82 -2.44 -19.08 14.04
CA LYS A 82 -2.05 -17.65 14.10
C LYS A 82 -0.60 -17.40 13.70
N ASN A 83 0.34 -18.16 14.26
CA ASN A 83 1.77 -18.00 13.95
C ASN A 83 2.08 -18.33 12.49
N ASP A 84 1.42 -19.36 11.94
CA ASP A 84 1.59 -19.74 10.54
C ASP A 84 1.02 -18.66 9.60
N ALA A 85 -0.11 -18.05 9.98
CA ALA A 85 -0.68 -16.91 9.27
C ALA A 85 0.23 -15.68 9.29
N GLU A 86 0.91 -15.41 10.41
CA GLU A 86 1.92 -14.34 10.50
C GLU A 86 3.13 -14.61 9.59
N ILE A 87 3.67 -15.83 9.63
CA ILE A 87 4.77 -16.25 8.76
C ILE A 87 4.35 -16.15 7.29
N TYR A 88 3.12 -16.55 6.96
CA TYR A 88 2.56 -16.43 5.62
C TYR A 88 2.49 -14.96 5.18
N ALA A 89 1.91 -14.07 6.00
CA ALA A 89 1.84 -12.64 5.69
C ALA A 89 3.23 -12.03 5.45
N ILE A 90 4.23 -12.37 6.26
CA ILE A 90 5.62 -11.94 6.06
C ILE A 90 6.16 -12.39 4.70
N LYS A 91 5.94 -13.65 4.31
CA LYS A 91 6.37 -14.17 3.00
C LYS A 91 5.70 -13.40 1.86
N VAL A 92 4.39 -13.17 1.95
CA VAL A 92 3.66 -12.37 0.96
C VAL A 92 4.28 -10.97 0.85
N PHE A 93 4.47 -10.29 1.98
CA PHE A 93 4.93 -8.91 2.03
C PHE A 93 6.40 -8.71 1.62
N ASN A 94 7.23 -9.74 1.75
CA ASN A 94 8.61 -9.72 1.25
C ASN A 94 8.68 -9.82 -0.27
N GLU A 95 7.68 -10.42 -0.92
CA GLU A 95 7.64 -10.58 -2.38
C GLU A 95 6.79 -9.53 -3.10
N VAL A 96 5.89 -8.87 -2.37
CA VAL A 96 5.03 -7.82 -2.92
C VAL A 96 5.86 -6.65 -3.45
N LYS A 97 5.63 -6.29 -4.71
CA LYS A 97 6.21 -5.13 -5.39
C LYS A 97 5.21 -4.42 -6.28
N LEU A 98 5.42 -3.12 -6.48
CA LEU A 98 4.74 -2.34 -7.51
C LEU A 98 5.48 -2.49 -8.85
N GLU A 99 4.73 -2.83 -9.89
CA GLU A 99 5.21 -2.90 -11.27
C GLU A 99 4.28 -2.12 -12.20
N ASN A 100 4.75 -1.85 -13.42
CA ASN A 100 3.97 -1.19 -14.47
C ASN A 100 3.36 0.14 -14.00
N ILE A 101 4.17 0.94 -13.29
CA ILE A 101 3.76 2.23 -12.75
C ILE A 101 3.56 3.24 -13.88
N LEU A 102 2.37 3.83 -13.95
CA LEU A 102 1.96 4.83 -14.91
C LEU A 102 1.46 6.08 -14.18
N THR A 103 1.96 7.25 -14.56
CA THR A 103 1.33 8.52 -14.16
C THR A 103 0.09 8.74 -15.03
N THR A 104 -1.09 8.76 -14.42
CA THR A 104 -2.36 8.95 -15.13
C THR A 104 -2.75 10.42 -15.20
N LYS A 105 -2.37 11.22 -14.20
CA LYS A 105 -2.66 12.66 -14.17
C LYS A 105 -1.65 13.43 -13.31
N ILE A 106 -1.37 14.67 -13.73
CA ILE A 106 -0.52 15.63 -13.00
C ILE A 106 -1.35 16.88 -12.72
N GLY A 107 -1.71 17.09 -11.45
CA GLY A 107 -2.34 18.31 -10.97
C GLY A 107 -1.29 19.34 -10.60
N LYS A 108 -0.89 20.18 -11.56
CA LYS A 108 0.19 21.18 -11.36
C LYS A 108 -0.11 22.17 -10.24
N ASP A 109 -1.35 22.62 -10.12
CA ASP A 109 -1.76 23.64 -9.14
C ASP A 109 -1.65 23.15 -7.69
N ILE A 110 -1.94 21.87 -7.47
CA ILE A 110 -1.90 21.21 -6.17
C ILE A 110 -0.68 20.29 -6.00
N LYS A 111 0.25 20.31 -6.96
CA LYS A 111 1.48 19.50 -6.98
C LYS A 111 1.23 18.01 -6.66
N LYS A 112 0.14 17.46 -7.21
CA LYS A 112 -0.31 16.08 -6.97
C LYS A 112 -0.16 15.25 -8.24
N CYS A 113 0.36 14.04 -8.10
CA CYS A 113 0.37 13.02 -9.14
C CYS A 113 -0.65 11.93 -8.82
N GLU A 114 -1.38 11.49 -9.83
CA GLU A 114 -2.22 10.29 -9.79
C GLU A 114 -1.52 9.18 -10.57
N CYS A 115 -1.51 7.98 -10.00
CA CYS A 115 -0.69 6.87 -10.43
C CYS A 115 -1.53 5.59 -10.48
N GLU A 116 -1.30 4.79 -11.52
CA GLU A 116 -1.79 3.41 -11.62
C GLU A 116 -0.60 2.46 -11.67
N ALA A 117 -0.73 1.31 -11.01
CA ALA A 117 0.30 0.27 -10.99
C ALA A 117 -0.33 -1.10 -10.79
N GLN A 118 0.52 -2.13 -10.84
CA GLN A 118 0.16 -3.51 -10.51
C GLN A 118 0.93 -3.94 -9.28
N ILE A 119 0.24 -4.59 -8.34
CA ILE A 119 0.88 -5.30 -7.24
C ILE A 119 1.12 -6.73 -7.70
N LYS A 120 2.38 -7.14 -7.67
CA LYS A 120 2.81 -8.50 -8.04
C LYS A 120 3.38 -9.21 -6.82
N SER A 121 2.97 -10.46 -6.65
CA SER A 121 3.48 -11.41 -5.66
C SER A 121 3.21 -12.82 -6.19
N ASN A 122 4.03 -13.81 -5.81
CA ASN A 122 3.74 -15.20 -6.17
C ASN A 122 2.58 -15.80 -5.37
N TYR A 123 2.15 -15.12 -4.30
CA TYR A 123 1.10 -15.58 -3.39
C TYR A 123 -0.25 -14.92 -3.61
N LEU A 124 -0.27 -13.75 -4.27
CA LEU A 124 -1.49 -12.98 -4.50
C LEU A 124 -1.88 -13.05 -5.97
N LYS A 125 -3.18 -12.99 -6.22
CA LYS A 125 -3.69 -12.66 -7.57
C LYS A 125 -3.18 -11.27 -7.96
N GLU A 126 -3.15 -10.99 -9.25
CA GLU A 126 -2.81 -9.64 -9.73
C GLU A 126 -3.81 -8.63 -9.17
N ILE A 127 -3.29 -7.63 -8.47
CA ILE A 127 -4.07 -6.54 -7.88
C ILE A 127 -3.70 -5.26 -8.62
N LYS A 128 -4.70 -4.49 -9.02
CA LYS A 128 -4.49 -3.13 -9.52
C LYS A 128 -4.33 -2.20 -8.33
N ALA A 129 -3.34 -1.32 -8.40
CA ALA A 129 -3.09 -0.28 -7.42
C ALA A 129 -3.36 1.08 -8.05
N TYR A 130 -4.07 1.92 -7.31
CA TYR A 130 -4.33 3.31 -7.64
C TYR A 130 -3.84 4.15 -6.47
N TYR A 131 -2.91 5.07 -6.72
CA TYR A 131 -2.39 5.90 -5.66
C TYR A 131 -2.16 7.32 -6.12
N THR A 132 -2.13 8.22 -5.16
CA THR A 132 -1.78 9.60 -5.39
C THR A 132 -0.58 9.99 -4.55
N ALA A 133 0.25 10.91 -5.04
CA ALA A 133 1.41 11.41 -4.33
C ALA A 133 1.44 12.93 -4.38
N GLN A 134 1.69 13.58 -3.25
CA GLN A 134 1.87 15.03 -3.14
C GLN A 134 2.81 15.36 -1.98
N TYR A 135 3.41 16.55 -1.98
CA TYR A 135 4.09 17.06 -0.80
C TYR A 135 3.08 17.71 0.15
N ASN A 136 3.20 17.47 1.46
CA ASN A 136 2.44 18.20 2.48
C ASN A 136 3.04 19.62 2.72
N GLU A 137 2.46 20.38 3.66
CA GLU A 137 2.94 21.72 4.00
C GLU A 137 4.39 21.75 4.51
N GLU A 138 4.88 20.64 5.06
CA GLU A 138 6.25 20.45 5.55
C GLU A 138 7.21 19.94 4.47
N GLY A 139 6.73 19.71 3.24
CA GLY A 139 7.52 19.16 2.13
C GLY A 139 7.73 17.64 2.18
N GLN A 140 7.03 16.92 3.06
CA GLN A 140 7.09 15.46 3.15
C GLN A 140 6.16 14.81 2.13
N THR A 141 6.56 13.65 1.61
CA THR A 141 5.74 12.87 0.69
C THR A 141 4.53 12.29 1.40
N TYR A 142 3.33 12.61 0.90
CA TYR A 142 2.06 12.05 1.32
C TYR A 142 1.47 11.20 0.20
N VAL A 143 1.00 10.00 0.55
CA VAL A 143 0.40 9.04 -0.39
C VAL A 143 -0.99 8.62 0.05
N GLU A 144 -1.94 8.67 -0.87
CA GLU A 144 -3.25 8.02 -0.73
C GLU A 144 -3.26 6.77 -1.61
N PHE A 145 -3.78 5.66 -1.10
CA PHE A 145 -3.72 4.37 -1.80
C PHE A 145 -5.07 3.66 -1.83
N LEU A 146 -5.44 3.15 -3.00
CA LEU A 146 -6.61 2.31 -3.27
C LEU A 146 -6.14 1.09 -4.09
N TYR A 147 -6.87 -0.01 -3.99
CA TYR A 147 -6.59 -1.20 -4.77
C TYR A 147 -7.87 -1.91 -5.21
N GLU A 148 -7.76 -2.67 -6.28
CA GLU A 148 -8.81 -3.51 -6.84
C GLU A 148 -8.26 -4.91 -7.09
N ILE A 149 -8.90 -5.92 -6.49
CA ILE A 149 -8.56 -7.33 -6.73
C ILE A 149 -9.23 -7.74 -8.03
N LYS A 150 -8.46 -8.18 -9.02
CA LYS A 150 -9.05 -8.78 -10.22
C LYS A 150 -9.61 -10.15 -9.88
N GLU A 151 -10.94 -10.26 -9.83
CA GLU A 151 -11.61 -11.55 -9.89
C GLU A 151 -11.43 -12.15 -11.30
N LYS A 152 -11.25 -13.47 -11.36
CA LYS A 152 -11.09 -14.20 -12.63
C LYS A 152 -12.46 -14.54 -13.20
#